data_AF-A0A1F5XHK3-F1
#
_entry.id   AF-A0A1F5XHK3-F1
#
_cell.length_a   1.000
_cell.length_b   1.000
_cell.length_c   1.000
_cell.angle_alpha   90.00
_cell.angle_beta   90.00
_cell.angle_gamma   90.00
#
_symmetry.space_group_name_H-M   'P 1'
#
loop_
_entity.id
_entity.type
_entity.pdbx_description
1 polymer ?
#
loop_
_entity_poly.entity_id
_entity_poly.type
_entity_poly.pdbx_seq_one_letter_code
_entity_poly.pdbx_strand_id
1 'polypeptide(L)'
;MEERKLMELFEPDALLEGLFYERQRGKDWEGERMLMFSILKDAIECFQKNLLCAKGSKGRHEFLDAKEWIFEKETGWLFSFQNICEVWGIDPQYLRQHLTRWKEKRLAGENIARLKHARGGRKVKLA
;
A
#
# COMPACT_ATOMS: atom_id res chain seq x y z
N MET A 1 -29.51 -50.44 -15.69
CA MET A 1 -28.35 -50.05 -16.52
C MET A 1 -27.93 -48.58 -16.30
N GLU A 2 -28.65 -47.81 -15.46
CA GLU A 2 -28.34 -46.39 -15.17
C GLU A 2 -27.50 -46.14 -13.90
N GLU A 3 -27.48 -47.06 -12.94
CA GLU A 3 -26.75 -46.83 -11.67
C GLU A 3 -25.22 -46.83 -11.82
N ARG A 4 -24.67 -47.64 -12.75
CA ARG A 4 -23.22 -47.63 -13.03
C ARG A 4 -22.73 -46.31 -13.62
N LYS A 5 -23.60 -45.60 -14.36
CA LYS A 5 -23.28 -44.31 -15.00
C LYS A 5 -23.35 -43.15 -14.01
N LEU A 6 -24.13 -43.31 -12.95
CA LEU A 6 -24.19 -42.36 -11.83
C LEU A 6 -22.95 -42.49 -10.94
N MET A 7 -22.41 -43.70 -10.75
CA MET A 7 -21.18 -43.93 -9.98
C MET A 7 -19.91 -43.35 -10.64
N GLU A 8 -19.87 -43.22 -11.97
CA GLU A 8 -18.79 -42.52 -12.70
C GLU A 8 -18.88 -40.98 -12.56
N LEU A 9 -20.04 -40.42 -12.18
CA LEU A 9 -20.24 -39.00 -11.91
C LEU A 9 -19.97 -38.62 -10.44
N PHE A 10 -19.99 -39.61 -9.55
CA PHE A 10 -19.68 -39.49 -8.13
C PHE A 10 -18.33 -40.10 -7.75
N GLU A 11 -17.52 -40.47 -8.74
CA GLU A 11 -16.12 -40.81 -8.50
C GLU A 11 -15.45 -39.55 -7.96
N PRO A 12 -14.95 -39.55 -6.71
CA PRO A 12 -14.52 -38.32 -6.09
C PRO A 12 -13.34 -37.80 -6.88
N ASP A 13 -13.47 -36.56 -7.32
CA ASP A 13 -12.43 -35.64 -7.79
C ASP A 13 -11.37 -35.38 -6.69
N ALA A 14 -11.04 -36.38 -5.86
CA ALA A 14 -10.01 -36.33 -4.84
C ALA A 14 -8.62 -36.14 -5.45
N LEU A 15 -8.44 -36.53 -6.73
CA LEU A 15 -7.26 -36.16 -7.52
C LEU A 15 -7.35 -34.73 -8.06
N LEU A 16 -8.54 -34.15 -8.19
CA LEU A 16 -8.70 -32.75 -8.58
C LEU A 16 -8.35 -31.82 -7.44
N GLU A 17 -8.58 -32.13 -6.16
CA GLU A 17 -8.05 -31.28 -5.09
C GLU A 17 -6.52 -31.20 -5.15
N GLY A 18 -5.84 -32.34 -5.24
CA GLY A 18 -4.37 -32.38 -5.36
C GLY A 18 -3.85 -31.66 -6.60
N LEU A 19 -4.45 -31.91 -7.77
CA LEU A 19 -4.05 -31.27 -9.03
C LEU A 19 -4.51 -29.81 -9.15
N PHE A 20 -5.62 -29.43 -8.51
CA PHE A 20 -6.07 -28.04 -8.38
C PHE A 20 -5.06 -27.29 -7.54
N TYR A 21 -4.73 -27.77 -6.34
CA TYR A 21 -3.69 -27.17 -5.51
C TYR A 21 -2.33 -27.17 -6.21
N GLU A 22 -1.91 -28.22 -6.92
CA GLU A 22 -0.64 -28.22 -7.66
C GLU A 22 -0.63 -27.26 -8.87
N ARG A 23 -1.71 -27.21 -9.66
CA ARG A 23 -1.87 -26.26 -10.78
C ARG A 23 -1.95 -24.82 -10.30
N GLN A 24 -2.49 -24.63 -9.11
CA GLN A 24 -2.63 -23.33 -8.45
C GLN A 24 -1.40 -22.91 -7.65
N ARG A 25 -0.56 -23.82 -7.15
CA ARG A 25 0.66 -23.47 -6.40
C ARG A 25 1.65 -22.61 -7.21
N GLY A 26 1.58 -22.66 -8.54
CA GLY A 26 2.35 -21.79 -9.43
C GLY A 26 1.65 -20.49 -9.87
N LYS A 27 0.34 -20.34 -9.65
CA LYS A 27 -0.47 -19.17 -10.09
C LYS A 27 -1.13 -18.40 -8.95
N ASP A 28 -1.45 -19.04 -7.83
CA ASP A 28 -2.24 -18.45 -6.75
C ASP A 28 -1.46 -17.40 -5.98
N TRP A 29 -0.20 -17.66 -5.63
CA TRP A 29 0.62 -16.67 -4.92
C TRP A 29 0.83 -15.35 -5.70
N GLU A 30 0.53 -15.27 -7.00
CA GLU A 30 0.55 -13.98 -7.70
C GLU A 30 -0.61 -13.10 -7.27
N GLY A 31 -1.81 -13.65 -7.01
CA GLY A 31 -2.99 -12.88 -6.65
C GLY A 31 -2.84 -12.16 -5.30
N GLU A 32 -2.56 -12.91 -4.24
CA GLU A 32 -2.40 -12.31 -2.90
C GLU A 32 -1.15 -11.43 -2.82
N ARG A 33 -0.04 -11.82 -3.46
CA ARG A 33 1.16 -10.97 -3.48
C ARG A 33 0.88 -9.66 -4.22
N MET A 34 0.25 -9.72 -5.40
CA MET A 34 -0.12 -8.51 -6.13
C MET A 34 -1.10 -7.63 -5.36
N LEU A 35 -2.03 -8.23 -4.61
CA LEU A 35 -2.88 -7.48 -3.70
C LEU A 35 -2.06 -6.79 -2.61
N MET A 36 -1.14 -7.51 -1.94
CA MET A 36 -0.23 -6.94 -0.94
C MET A 36 0.58 -5.76 -1.51
N PHE A 37 1.14 -5.92 -2.71
CA PHE A 37 1.87 -4.84 -3.37
C PHE A 37 0.98 -3.65 -3.72
N SER A 38 -0.25 -3.93 -4.16
CA SER A 38 -1.24 -2.89 -4.47
C SER A 38 -1.58 -2.07 -3.22
N ILE A 39 -1.77 -2.74 -2.07
CA ILE A 39 -2.00 -2.08 -0.78
C ILE A 39 -0.78 -1.22 -0.40
N LEU A 40 0.44 -1.75 -0.53
CA LEU A 40 1.65 -0.99 -0.23
C LEU A 40 1.78 0.25 -1.12
N LYS A 41 1.57 0.09 -2.43
CA LYS A 41 1.62 1.17 -3.41
C LYS A 41 0.56 2.24 -3.10
N ASP A 42 -0.67 1.83 -2.86
CA ASP A 42 -1.77 2.75 -2.54
C ASP A 42 -1.50 3.52 -1.24
N ALA A 43 -1.02 2.85 -0.19
CA ALA A 43 -0.68 3.50 1.07
C ALA A 43 0.44 4.54 0.90
N ILE A 44 1.48 4.23 0.11
CA ILE A 44 2.56 5.19 -0.20
C ILE A 44 2.02 6.37 -1.02
N GLU A 45 1.17 6.11 -2.02
CA GLU A 45 0.54 7.15 -2.83
C GLU A 45 -0.35 8.06 -1.98
N CYS A 46 -1.17 7.50 -1.10
CA CYS A 46 -1.98 8.25 -0.13
C CYS A 46 -1.11 9.10 0.79
N PHE A 47 -0.03 8.53 1.34
CA PHE A 47 0.93 9.24 2.19
C PHE A 47 1.60 10.42 1.46
N GLN A 48 1.99 10.23 0.21
CA GLN A 48 2.71 11.25 -0.55
C GLN A 48 1.78 12.34 -1.10
N LYS A 49 0.65 11.95 -1.69
CA LYS A 49 -0.30 12.86 -2.34
C LYS A 49 -0.95 13.79 -1.34
N ASN A 50 -1.32 13.26 -0.18
CA ASN A 50 -2.10 14.01 0.80
C ASN A 50 -1.26 14.79 1.81
N LEU A 51 0.09 14.69 1.77
CA LEU A 51 0.97 15.39 2.70
C LEU A 51 0.75 16.92 2.73
N LEU A 52 0.56 17.55 1.56
CA LEU A 52 0.33 19.00 1.45
C LEU A 52 -1.16 19.36 1.46
N CYS A 53 -2.04 18.38 1.25
CA CYS A 53 -3.49 18.54 1.22
C CYS A 53 -4.14 18.60 2.62
N ALA A 54 -3.35 18.73 3.68
CA ALA A 54 -3.79 18.80 5.08
C ALA A 54 -4.82 19.92 5.40
N LYS A 55 -5.15 20.78 4.44
CA LYS A 55 -6.21 21.80 4.54
C LYS A 55 -7.62 21.23 4.31
N GLY A 56 -7.77 20.10 3.63
CA GLY A 56 -9.05 19.42 3.42
C GLY A 56 -9.26 18.28 4.43
N SER A 57 -10.46 18.18 5.02
CA SER A 57 -10.80 17.13 6.00
C SER A 57 -10.54 15.71 5.48
N LYS A 58 -10.96 15.43 4.23
CA LYS A 58 -10.81 14.13 3.58
C LYS A 58 -9.34 13.74 3.35
N GLY A 59 -8.55 14.61 2.70
CA GLY A 59 -7.14 14.32 2.43
C GLY A 59 -6.31 14.20 3.71
N ARG A 60 -6.66 14.94 4.77
CA ARG A 60 -6.01 14.79 6.07
C ARG A 60 -6.26 13.42 6.69
N HIS A 61 -7.48 12.89 6.60
CA HIS A 61 -7.81 11.56 7.11
C HIS A 61 -7.04 10.48 6.35
N GLU A 62 -7.12 10.48 5.02
CA GLU A 62 -6.39 9.53 4.16
C GLU A 62 -4.88 9.53 4.43
N PHE A 63 -4.29 10.70 4.68
CA PHE A 63 -2.88 10.79 5.07
C PHE A 63 -2.59 10.17 6.44
N LEU A 64 -3.45 10.44 7.44
CA LEU A 64 -3.24 9.95 8.79
C LEU A 64 -3.39 8.43 8.85
N ASP A 65 -4.39 7.87 8.16
CA ASP A 65 -4.63 6.43 8.11
C ASP A 65 -3.45 5.71 7.44
N ALA A 66 -2.99 6.22 6.29
CA ALA A 66 -1.81 5.68 5.62
C ALA A 66 -0.55 5.80 6.48
N LYS A 67 -0.37 6.92 7.18
CA LYS A 67 0.75 7.11 8.10
C LYS A 67 0.66 6.13 9.28
N GLU A 68 -0.50 5.94 9.88
CA GLU A 68 -0.68 5.02 10.99
C GLU A 68 -0.30 3.60 10.57
N TRP A 69 -0.86 3.12 9.46
CA TRP A 69 -0.55 1.79 8.94
C TRP A 69 0.93 1.61 8.55
N ILE A 70 1.55 2.60 7.89
CA ILE A 70 2.98 2.52 7.50
C ILE A 70 3.90 2.50 8.73
N PHE A 71 3.52 3.15 9.83
CA PHE A 71 4.37 3.31 11.02
C PHE A 71 3.95 2.44 12.21
N GLU A 72 2.88 1.66 12.08
CA GLU A 72 2.46 0.64 13.04
C GLU A 72 3.56 -0.41 13.25
N LYS A 73 3.74 -0.91 14.47
CA LYS A 73 4.80 -1.90 14.79
C LYS A 73 4.28 -3.32 14.94
N GLU A 74 2.96 -3.49 15.02
CA GLU A 74 2.33 -4.78 15.23
C GLU A 74 2.31 -5.61 13.95
N THR A 75 2.63 -6.90 14.06
CA THR A 75 2.75 -7.84 12.92
C THR A 75 1.58 -8.81 12.84
N GLY A 76 0.57 -8.67 13.69
CA GLY A 76 -0.53 -9.64 13.84
C GLY A 76 -1.45 -9.76 12.62
N TRP A 77 -1.41 -8.82 11.68
CA TRP A 77 -2.27 -8.83 10.49
C TRP A 77 -1.51 -9.20 9.21
N LEU A 78 -2.10 -10.07 8.38
CA LEU A 78 -1.53 -10.54 7.10
C LEU A 78 -1.11 -9.38 6.18
N PHE A 79 -1.92 -8.33 6.13
CA PHE A 79 -1.65 -7.11 5.34
C PHE A 79 -1.06 -5.99 6.18
N SER A 80 -0.39 -6.30 7.30
CA SER A 80 0.44 -5.31 7.99
C SER A 80 1.57 -4.86 7.08
N PHE A 81 1.97 -3.61 7.21
CA PHE A 81 3.09 -3.05 6.45
C PHE A 81 4.36 -3.92 6.58
N GLN A 82 4.62 -4.43 7.78
CA GLN A 82 5.75 -5.29 8.07
C GLN A 82 5.71 -6.57 7.22
N ASN A 83 4.60 -7.32 7.29
CA ASN A 83 4.44 -8.58 6.58
C ASN A 83 4.51 -8.38 5.06
N ILE A 84 3.94 -7.29 4.54
CA ILE A 84 4.04 -6.97 3.12
C ILE A 84 5.50 -6.68 2.73
N CYS A 85 6.23 -5.88 3.50
CA CYS A 85 7.64 -5.61 3.22
C CYS A 85 8.47 -6.90 3.20
N GLU A 86 8.23 -7.81 4.15
CA GLU A 86 8.91 -9.11 4.23
C GLU A 86 8.64 -10.00 3.01
N VAL A 87 7.37 -10.10 2.57
CA VAL A 87 7.00 -10.86 1.37
C VAL A 87 7.71 -10.35 0.11
N TRP A 88 7.94 -9.04 0.04
CA TRP A 88 8.59 -8.39 -1.10
C TRP A 88 10.12 -8.22 -0.93
N GLY A 89 10.70 -8.73 0.15
CA GLY A 89 12.15 -8.61 0.42
C GLY A 89 12.62 -7.18 0.66
N ILE A 90 11.72 -6.29 1.07
CA ILE A 90 11.98 -4.89 1.38
C ILE A 90 12.25 -4.79 2.88
N ASP A 91 13.31 -4.09 3.29
CA ASP A 91 13.49 -3.75 4.71
C ASP A 91 12.43 -2.68 5.10
N PRO A 92 11.48 -3.00 6.00
CA PRO A 92 10.42 -2.09 6.40
C PRO A 92 10.97 -0.85 7.12
N GLN A 93 12.05 -1.00 7.89
CA GLN A 93 12.67 0.11 8.60
C GLN A 93 13.37 1.05 7.62
N TYR A 94 14.03 0.50 6.60
CA TYR A 94 14.60 1.27 5.50
C TYR A 94 13.50 2.07 4.77
N LEU A 95 12.40 1.43 4.40
CA LEU A 95 11.30 2.10 3.71
C LEU A 95 10.68 3.24 4.55
N ARG A 96 10.49 3.03 5.86
CA ARG A 96 10.04 4.08 6.80
C ARG A 96 10.98 5.26 6.86
N GLN A 97 12.29 5.02 6.92
CA GLN A 97 13.29 6.08 6.91
C GLN A 97 13.26 6.87 5.60
N HIS A 98 13.11 6.17 4.46
CA HIS A 98 13.00 6.79 3.16
C HIS A 98 11.78 7.72 3.05
N LEU A 99 10.60 7.24 3.48
CA LEU A 99 9.37 8.03 3.50
C LEU A 99 9.46 9.23 4.45
N THR A 100 10.13 9.07 5.59
CA THR A 100 10.36 10.16 6.56
C THR A 100 11.23 11.27 5.97
N ARG A 101 12.38 10.90 5.40
CA ARG A 101 13.29 11.86 4.73
C ARG A 101 12.62 12.56 3.56
N TRP A 102 11.83 11.81 2.78
CA TRP A 102 11.05 12.38 1.68
C TRP A 102 10.06 13.44 2.18
N LYS A 103 9.31 13.12 3.25
CA LYS A 103 8.35 14.03 3.88
C LYS A 103 9.03 15.32 4.34
N GLU A 104 10.15 15.21 5.05
CA GLU A 104 10.92 16.37 5.54
C GLU A 104 11.37 17.28 4.39
N LYS A 105 11.94 16.70 3.33
CA LYS A 105 12.35 17.44 2.13
C LYS A 105 11.17 18.15 1.47
N ARG A 106 10.02 17.48 1.36
CA ARG A 106 8.82 18.05 0.73
C ARG A 106 8.28 19.24 1.53
N LEU A 107 8.23 19.13 2.86
CA LEU A 107 7.81 20.21 3.75
C LEU A 107 8.79 21.39 3.74
N ALA A 108 10.10 21.13 3.71
CA ALA A 108 11.11 22.17 3.59
C ALA A 108 10.97 22.95 2.27
N GLY A 109 10.75 22.25 1.15
CA GLY A 109 10.52 22.87 -0.16
C GLY A 109 9.26 23.75 -0.19
N GLU A 110 8.14 23.28 0.38
CA GLU A 110 6.90 24.06 0.50
C GLU A 110 7.11 25.33 1.35
N ASN A 111 7.82 25.21 2.47
CA ASN A 111 8.14 26.37 3.33
C ASN A 111 8.99 27.41 2.57
N ILE A 112 9.98 26.97 1.80
CA ILE A 112 10.79 27.86 0.96
C ILE A 112 9.94 28.55 -0.10
N ALA A 113 9.04 27.82 -0.77
CA ALA A 113 8.13 28.39 -1.77
C ALA A 113 7.22 29.46 -1.15
N ARG A 114 6.60 29.17 0.02
CA ARG A 114 5.77 30.12 0.77
C ARG A 114 6.53 31.38 1.15
N LEU A 115 7.76 31.24 1.65
CA LEU A 115 8.61 32.39 2.02
C LEU A 115 8.98 33.25 0.79
N LYS A 116 9.23 32.63 -0.37
CA LYS A 116 9.46 33.35 -1.63
C LYS A 116 8.22 34.12 -2.09
N HIS A 117 7.05 33.50 -2.06
CA HIS A 117 5.79 34.17 -2.40
C HIS A 117 5.47 35.34 -1.46
N ALA A 118 5.68 35.17 -0.15
CA ALA A 118 5.47 36.24 0.84
C ALA A 118 6.43 37.44 0.65
N ARG A 119 7.67 37.19 0.19
CA ARG A 119 8.63 38.26 -0.13
C ARG A 119 8.33 38.94 -1.47
N GLY A 120 7.84 38.21 -2.47
CA GLY A 120 7.46 38.76 -3.77
C GLY A 120 6.21 39.66 -3.75
N GLY A 121 5.32 39.47 -2.78
CA GLY A 121 4.13 40.31 -2.56
C GLY A 121 4.40 41.66 -1.88
N ARG A 122 5.62 41.90 -1.37
CA ARG A 122 6.06 43.19 -0.81
C ARG A 122 6.76 44.06 -1.87
N LYS A 123 6.11 44.32 -3.00
CA LYS A 123 6.43 45.55 -3.76
C LYS A 123 5.57 46.67 -3.18
N VAL A 124 6.20 47.42 -2.28
CA VAL A 124 5.67 48.67 -1.72
C VAL A 124 5.24 49.56 -2.89
N LYS A 125 3.94 49.93 -2.94
CA LYS A 125 3.47 51.08 -3.71
C LYS A 125 4.22 52.29 -3.15
N LEU A 126 5.25 52.73 -3.86
CA LEU A 126 5.93 54.00 -3.66
C LEU A 126 5.51 54.90 -4.82
N ALA A 127 5.03 56.09 -4.43
CA ALA A 127 4.51 57.21 -5.22
C ALA A 127 3.09 57.05 -5.76
#